data_AF-A0A257VZU1-F1
#
_entry.id   AF-A0A257VZU1-F1
#
_cell.length_a   1.000
_cell.length_b   1.000
_cell.length_c   1.000
_cell.angle_alpha   90.00
_cell.angle_beta   90.00
_cell.angle_gamma   90.00
#
_symmetry.space_group_name_H-M   'P 1'
#
loop_
_entity.id
_entity.type
_entity.pdbx_description
1 polymer ?
#
loop_
_entity_poly.entity_id
_entity_poly.type
_entity_poly.pdbx_seq_one_letter_code
_entity_poly.pdbx_strand_id
1 'polypeptide(L)'
;MSDWIGDLLGKDAEALVNHRCQTIPHGQLHLPGPDFIDRIFLPSDRSPRVLANLARLADCGRLSGTGYLSILPVDQGIEHSAGASFAPAPDYFDPENIVKLAIEGGCNGVASTFGVLGMVARRYAHKIPFIVKVNHNELLTYPNKHDQILFGTVDRAYDMGAAAIGATIYFGSDEASRQIVEIAEVFSHAHELGMAVLVESHNA
;
A
#
# COMPACT_ATOMS: atom_id res chain seq x y z
N MET A 1 31.70 -3.08 0.01
CA MET A 1 30.41 -2.43 -0.32
C MET A 1 30.65 -1.74 -1.64
N SER A 2 29.83 -2.01 -2.64
CA SER A 2 30.20 -1.94 -4.06
C SER A 2 30.53 -0.54 -4.58
N ASP A 3 31.73 -0.37 -5.14
CA ASP A 3 32.33 0.89 -5.63
C ASP A 3 31.41 1.72 -6.55
N TRP A 4 30.46 1.09 -7.25
CA TRP A 4 29.55 1.78 -8.18
C TRP A 4 28.63 2.81 -7.53
N ILE A 5 28.25 2.64 -6.25
CA ILE A 5 27.42 3.62 -5.53
C ILE A 5 28.24 4.90 -5.30
N GLY A 6 29.52 4.75 -4.98
CA GLY A 6 30.45 5.86 -4.83
C GLY A 6 30.58 6.64 -6.13
N ASP A 7 30.74 5.94 -7.25
CA ASP A 7 30.83 6.56 -8.58
C ASP A 7 29.55 7.33 -8.96
N LEU A 8 28.37 6.80 -8.64
CA LEU A 8 27.08 7.45 -8.93
C LEU A 8 26.88 8.73 -8.12
N LEU A 9 27.31 8.72 -6.86
CA LEU A 9 27.16 9.84 -5.91
C LEU A 9 28.30 10.86 -6.04
N GLY A 10 29.42 10.48 -6.66
CA GLY A 10 30.56 11.35 -6.90
C GLY A 10 31.08 12.02 -5.64
N LYS A 11 31.23 13.35 -5.68
CA LYS A 11 31.76 14.15 -4.57
C LYS A 11 30.95 14.06 -3.27
N ASP A 12 29.66 13.69 -3.36
CA ASP A 12 28.76 13.64 -2.21
C ASP A 12 28.75 12.24 -1.57
N ALA A 13 29.44 11.26 -2.16
CA ALA A 13 29.45 9.87 -1.72
C ALA A 13 29.86 9.73 -0.24
N GLU A 14 30.95 10.39 0.16
CA GLU A 14 31.45 10.30 1.54
C GLU A 14 30.43 10.86 2.54
N ALA A 15 29.83 12.00 2.22
CA ALA A 15 28.88 12.68 3.09
C ALA A 15 27.56 11.91 3.21
N LEU A 16 27.03 11.37 2.10
CA LEU A 16 25.73 10.68 2.07
C LEU A 16 25.80 9.25 2.61
N VAL A 17 26.81 8.48 2.20
CA VAL A 17 26.94 7.05 2.60
C VAL A 17 27.27 6.93 4.09
N ASN A 18 28.08 7.85 4.61
CA ASN A 18 28.48 7.83 6.02
C ASN A 18 27.61 8.71 6.91
N HIS A 19 26.58 9.37 6.37
CA HIS A 19 25.68 10.19 7.18
C HIS A 19 25.04 9.35 8.29
N ARG A 20 25.16 9.83 9.53
CA ARG A 20 24.40 9.32 10.67
C ARG A 20 23.58 10.47 11.23
N CYS A 21 22.26 10.31 11.23
CA CYS A 21 21.38 11.27 11.88
C CYS A 21 21.70 11.31 13.39
N GLN A 22 22.09 12.48 13.88
CA GLN A 22 22.36 12.72 15.30
C GLN A 22 21.20 13.44 16.00
N THR A 23 20.21 13.92 15.23
CA THR A 23 19.08 14.72 15.75
C THR A 23 18.10 13.87 16.56
N ILE A 24 17.74 12.69 16.06
CA ILE A 24 16.84 11.75 16.74
C ILE A 24 17.60 10.44 16.97
N PRO A 25 17.82 10.02 18.23
CA PRO A 25 18.50 8.76 18.52
C PRO A 25 17.73 7.57 17.96
N HIS A 26 18.44 6.66 17.29
CA HIS A 26 17.89 5.43 16.72
C HIS A 26 17.06 4.60 17.72
N GLY A 27 17.47 4.56 19.00
CA GLY A 27 16.76 3.84 20.06
C GLY A 27 15.38 4.40 20.42
N GLN A 28 15.01 5.60 19.93
CA GLN A 28 13.68 6.18 20.10
C GLN A 28 12.70 5.74 19.00
N LEU A 29 13.17 4.99 18.00
CA LEU A 29 12.36 4.58 16.85
C LEU A 29 11.88 3.13 16.99
N HIS A 30 10.62 2.89 16.63
CA HIS A 30 10.09 1.55 16.42
C HIS A 30 10.49 1.06 15.03
N LEU A 31 11.65 0.43 14.94
CA LEU A 31 12.19 -0.01 13.65
C LEU A 31 11.64 -1.37 13.23
N PRO A 32 11.49 -1.60 11.90
CA PRO A 32 11.15 -2.91 11.35
C PRO A 32 12.12 -3.99 11.82
N GLY A 33 11.59 -5.19 12.07
CA GLY A 33 12.34 -6.38 12.41
C GLY A 33 11.47 -7.64 12.31
N PRO A 34 12.08 -8.83 12.42
CA PRO A 34 11.33 -10.10 12.39
C PRO A 34 10.25 -10.18 13.48
N ASP A 35 10.42 -9.44 14.57
CA ASP A 35 9.51 -9.38 15.72
C ASP A 35 8.50 -8.22 15.64
N PHE A 36 8.42 -7.48 14.53
CA PHE A 36 7.72 -6.19 14.48
C PHE A 36 6.23 -6.32 14.81
N ILE A 37 5.55 -7.37 14.33
CA ILE A 37 4.14 -7.59 14.63
C ILE A 37 3.92 -7.81 16.13
N ASP A 38 4.73 -8.67 16.76
CA ASP A 38 4.63 -8.99 18.17
C ASP A 38 5.07 -7.82 19.08
N ARG A 39 6.10 -7.09 18.67
CA ARG A 39 6.64 -5.97 19.46
C ARG A 39 5.78 -4.72 19.37
N ILE A 40 5.16 -4.45 18.21
CA ILE A 40 4.48 -3.18 17.93
C ILE A 40 2.96 -3.32 17.90
N PHE A 41 2.42 -4.34 17.23
CA PHE A 41 0.98 -4.46 17.01
C PHE A 41 0.28 -5.34 18.04
N LEU A 42 0.92 -6.38 18.57
CA LEU A 42 0.31 -7.26 19.58
C LEU A 42 -0.18 -6.51 20.84
N PRO A 43 0.50 -5.48 21.37
CA PRO A 43 0.01 -4.73 22.53
C PRO A 43 -1.16 -3.78 22.24
N SER A 44 -1.54 -3.62 20.97
CA SER A 44 -2.59 -2.69 20.54
C SER A 44 -3.99 -3.31 20.66
N ASP A 45 -5.00 -2.57 20.20
CA ASP A 45 -6.39 -3.02 20.06
C ASP A 45 -6.66 -3.83 18.77
N ARG A 46 -5.64 -4.12 17.95
CA ARG A 46 -5.81 -4.93 16.74
C ARG A 46 -6.28 -6.34 17.11
N SER A 47 -7.40 -6.77 16.53
CA SER A 47 -7.92 -8.12 16.76
C SER A 47 -6.96 -9.20 16.24
N PRO A 48 -7.02 -10.44 16.74
CA PRO A 48 -6.19 -11.53 16.23
C PRO A 48 -6.30 -11.75 14.72
N ARG A 49 -7.46 -11.44 14.13
CA ARG A 49 -7.66 -11.51 12.67
C ARG A 49 -6.88 -10.43 11.93
N VAL A 50 -6.84 -9.20 12.47
CA VAL A 50 -6.02 -8.12 11.91
C VAL A 50 -4.53 -8.47 12.04
N LEU A 51 -4.10 -8.96 13.20
CA LEU A 51 -2.71 -9.41 13.41
C LEU A 51 -2.33 -10.53 12.43
N ALA A 52 -3.22 -11.48 12.16
CA ALA A 52 -2.98 -12.53 11.17
C ALA A 52 -2.79 -11.97 9.75
N ASN A 53 -3.57 -10.96 9.35
CA ASN A 53 -3.41 -10.32 8.04
C ASN A 53 -2.16 -9.44 7.96
N LEU A 54 -1.77 -8.76 9.05
CA LEU A 54 -0.50 -8.03 9.14
C LEU A 54 0.69 -8.98 9.03
N ALA A 55 0.65 -10.13 9.72
CA ALA A 55 1.66 -11.19 9.59
C ALA A 55 1.69 -11.74 8.16
N ARG A 56 0.53 -11.98 7.55
CA ARG A 56 0.43 -12.45 6.16
C ARG A 56 1.10 -11.49 5.17
N LEU A 57 1.03 -10.17 5.41
CA LEU A 57 1.77 -9.16 4.65
C LEU A 57 3.28 -9.24 4.95
N ALA A 58 3.66 -9.24 6.23
CA ALA A 58 5.07 -9.24 6.65
C ALA A 58 5.85 -10.51 6.25
N ASP A 59 5.16 -11.65 6.11
CA ASP A 59 5.75 -12.97 5.84
C ASP A 59 5.57 -13.44 4.39
N CYS A 60 5.20 -12.53 3.49
CA CYS A 60 5.11 -12.82 2.05
C CYS A 60 6.28 -12.20 1.28
N GLY A 61 6.68 -12.82 0.17
CA GLY A 61 7.67 -12.25 -0.75
C GLY A 61 9.11 -12.30 -0.23
N ARG A 62 9.99 -11.54 -0.90
CA ARG A 62 11.45 -11.55 -0.68
C ARG A 62 11.85 -10.94 0.66
N LEU A 63 11.04 -10.02 1.20
CA LEU A 63 11.29 -9.37 2.49
C LEU A 63 10.62 -10.09 3.67
N SER A 64 10.08 -11.29 3.45
CA SER A 64 9.48 -12.12 4.49
C SER A 64 10.37 -12.23 5.73
N GLY A 65 9.79 -12.01 6.92
CA GLY A 65 10.49 -12.13 8.19
C GLY A 65 11.54 -11.06 8.47
N THR A 66 11.68 -10.03 7.61
CA THR A 66 12.59 -8.89 7.88
C THR A 66 11.92 -7.77 8.65
N GLY A 67 10.59 -7.75 8.68
CA GLY A 67 9.76 -6.65 9.17
C GLY A 67 9.53 -5.53 8.15
N TYR A 68 10.27 -5.50 7.05
CA TYR A 68 10.08 -4.54 5.97
C TYR A 68 9.01 -5.04 4.98
N LEU A 69 8.27 -4.10 4.39
CA LEU A 69 7.24 -4.38 3.39
C LEU A 69 7.62 -3.77 2.04
N SER A 70 7.51 -4.58 0.98
CA SER A 70 7.55 -4.17 -0.42
C SER A 70 6.18 -4.43 -1.03
N ILE A 71 5.46 -3.37 -1.35
CA ILE A 71 4.14 -3.44 -1.97
C ILE A 71 4.27 -2.94 -3.41
N LEU A 72 3.62 -3.61 -4.37
CA LEU A 72 3.50 -3.10 -5.73
C LEU A 72 2.17 -2.33 -5.87
N PRO A 73 2.16 -0.98 -5.87
CA PRO A 73 0.96 -0.19 -6.11
C PRO A 73 0.72 0.02 -7.60
N VAL A 74 -0.40 -0.48 -8.12
CA VAL A 74 -0.87 -0.26 -9.50
C VAL A 74 -2.36 0.03 -9.51
N ASP A 75 -2.74 1.20 -9.02
CA ASP A 75 -4.10 1.77 -9.08
C ASP A 75 -4.22 2.96 -10.04
N GLN A 76 -3.09 3.37 -10.65
CA GLN A 76 -3.01 4.49 -11.59
C GLN A 76 -3.93 4.38 -12.81
N GLY A 77 -4.37 3.19 -13.19
CA GLY A 77 -5.35 3.03 -14.25
C GLY A 77 -6.65 3.81 -13.99
N ILE A 78 -7.01 4.01 -12.71
CA ILE A 78 -8.11 4.90 -12.31
C ILE A 78 -7.60 6.31 -11.98
N GLU A 79 -6.45 6.46 -11.29
CA GLU A 79 -5.92 7.77 -10.83
C GLU A 79 -5.27 8.63 -11.95
N HIS A 80 -4.99 8.07 -13.13
CA HIS A 80 -4.40 8.78 -14.28
C HIS A 80 -4.97 8.35 -15.64
N SER A 81 -6.01 7.52 -15.67
CA SER A 81 -6.54 6.79 -16.84
C SER A 81 -5.65 5.66 -17.37
N ALA A 82 -6.29 4.56 -17.77
CA ALA A 82 -5.61 3.39 -18.30
C ALA A 82 -4.78 3.69 -19.57
N GLY A 83 -5.21 4.66 -20.38
CA GLY A 83 -4.48 5.10 -21.57
C GLY A 83 -3.15 5.76 -21.22
N ALA A 84 -3.08 6.61 -20.20
CA ALA A 84 -1.83 7.23 -19.79
C ALA A 84 -0.90 6.24 -19.06
N SER A 85 -1.46 5.38 -18.20
CA SER A 85 -0.68 4.48 -17.35
C SER A 85 -0.15 3.25 -18.07
N PHE A 86 -0.91 2.67 -19.02
CA PHE A 86 -0.57 1.37 -19.61
C PHE A 86 -0.21 1.43 -21.10
N ALA A 87 -0.42 2.55 -21.80
CA ALA A 87 0.02 2.65 -23.20
C ALA A 87 1.53 2.39 -23.41
N PRO A 88 2.45 2.80 -22.49
CA PRO A 88 3.87 2.47 -22.62
C PRO A 88 4.18 0.97 -22.45
N ALA A 89 3.31 0.23 -21.76
CA ALA A 89 3.45 -1.20 -21.50
C ALA A 89 2.07 -1.91 -21.57
N PRO A 90 1.56 -2.18 -22.78
CA PRO A 90 0.17 -2.60 -22.99
C PRO A 90 -0.22 -3.93 -22.32
N ASP A 91 0.74 -4.79 -21.99
CA ASP A 91 0.45 -6.05 -21.30
C ASP A 91 -0.22 -5.83 -19.94
N TYR A 92 -0.03 -4.67 -19.31
CA TYR A 92 -0.66 -4.33 -18.03
C TYR A 92 -2.11 -3.87 -18.13
N PHE A 93 -2.69 -3.80 -19.34
CA PHE A 93 -4.15 -3.76 -19.48
C PHE A 93 -4.82 -5.05 -18.98
N ASP A 94 -4.12 -6.18 -18.99
CA ASP A 94 -4.57 -7.41 -18.33
C ASP A 94 -4.27 -7.35 -16.82
N PRO A 95 -5.29 -7.35 -15.95
CA PRO A 95 -5.13 -7.36 -14.49
C PRO A 95 -4.21 -8.47 -13.97
N GLU A 96 -4.16 -9.62 -14.65
CA GLU A 96 -3.33 -10.75 -14.21
C GLU A 96 -1.83 -10.42 -14.26
N ASN A 97 -1.39 -9.62 -15.23
CA ASN A 97 0.02 -9.28 -15.39
C ASN A 97 0.54 -8.36 -14.27
N ILE A 98 -0.33 -7.53 -13.69
CA ILE A 98 -0.01 -6.75 -12.49
C ILE A 98 0.32 -7.68 -11.32
N VAL A 99 -0.50 -8.71 -11.10
CA VAL A 99 -0.31 -9.66 -10.00
C VAL A 99 0.91 -10.56 -10.24
N LYS A 100 1.13 -11.01 -11.49
CA LYS A 100 2.35 -11.75 -11.87
C LYS A 100 3.60 -10.94 -11.60
N LEU A 101 3.62 -9.67 -11.99
CA LEU A 101 4.72 -8.77 -11.73
C LEU A 101 5.02 -8.64 -10.23
N ALA A 102 3.99 -8.51 -9.39
CA ALA A 102 4.19 -8.44 -7.93
C ALA A 102 4.82 -9.73 -7.37
N ILE A 103 4.37 -10.89 -7.85
CA ILE A 103 4.90 -12.20 -7.42
C ILE A 103 6.36 -12.37 -7.89
N GLU A 104 6.65 -12.09 -9.16
CA GLU A 104 7.99 -12.18 -9.74
C GLU A 104 8.96 -11.17 -9.09
N GLY A 105 8.44 -9.98 -8.80
CA GLY A 105 9.13 -8.93 -8.05
C GLY A 105 9.43 -9.32 -6.61
N GLY A 106 8.79 -10.38 -6.08
CA GLY A 106 8.94 -10.82 -4.70
C GLY A 106 8.33 -9.84 -3.71
N CYS A 107 7.24 -9.17 -4.07
CA CYS A 107 6.53 -8.23 -3.20
C CYS A 107 5.79 -8.97 -2.07
N ASN A 108 5.68 -8.29 -0.93
CA ASN A 108 4.85 -8.68 0.21
C ASN A 108 3.35 -8.61 -0.11
N GLY A 109 2.96 -7.77 -1.07
CA GLY A 109 1.57 -7.58 -1.46
C GLY A 109 1.44 -6.77 -2.74
N VAL A 110 0.23 -6.78 -3.28
CA VAL A 110 -0.16 -5.98 -4.45
C VAL A 110 -1.32 -5.08 -4.09
N ALA A 111 -1.17 -3.78 -4.36
CA ALA A 111 -2.21 -2.79 -4.15
C ALA A 111 -2.80 -2.37 -5.49
N SER A 112 -4.12 -2.51 -5.64
CA SER A 112 -4.83 -2.07 -6.85
C SER A 112 -6.33 -1.93 -6.57
N THR A 113 -7.07 -1.53 -7.60
CA THR A 113 -8.49 -1.21 -7.51
C THR A 113 -9.35 -2.47 -7.37
N PHE A 114 -10.58 -2.30 -6.86
CA PHE A 114 -11.56 -3.38 -6.74
C PHE A 114 -11.75 -4.18 -8.03
N GLY A 115 -11.84 -3.51 -9.18
CA GLY A 115 -12.07 -4.19 -10.46
C GLY A 115 -10.88 -5.06 -10.86
N VAL A 116 -9.66 -4.51 -10.80
CA VAL A 116 -8.43 -5.20 -11.20
C VAL A 116 -8.21 -6.44 -10.33
N LEU A 117 -8.22 -6.29 -9.01
CA LEU A 117 -8.00 -7.43 -8.11
C LEU A 117 -9.17 -8.43 -8.14
N GLY A 118 -10.41 -7.94 -8.30
CA GLY A 118 -11.60 -8.78 -8.39
C GLY A 118 -11.60 -9.74 -9.57
N MET A 119 -11.03 -9.35 -10.71
CA MET A 119 -10.92 -10.23 -11.89
C MET A 119 -10.07 -11.49 -11.63
N VAL A 120 -9.15 -11.43 -10.66
CA VAL A 120 -8.14 -12.46 -10.46
C VAL A 120 -8.09 -12.99 -9.01
N ALA A 121 -8.99 -12.52 -8.14
CA ALA A 121 -9.03 -12.83 -6.71
C ALA A 121 -9.01 -14.34 -6.40
N ARG A 122 -9.91 -15.12 -7.01
CA ARG A 122 -9.98 -16.58 -6.78
C ARG A 122 -8.68 -17.31 -7.16
N ARG A 123 -7.89 -16.75 -8.10
CA ARG A 123 -6.65 -17.36 -8.57
C ARG A 123 -5.43 -16.98 -7.72
N TYR A 124 -5.43 -15.80 -7.09
CA TYR A 124 -4.22 -15.25 -6.47
C TYR A 124 -4.34 -14.70 -5.05
N ALA A 125 -5.52 -14.41 -4.51
CA ALA A 125 -5.65 -13.82 -3.17
C ALA A 125 -5.07 -14.73 -2.06
N HIS A 126 -4.95 -16.04 -2.33
CA HIS A 126 -4.32 -17.03 -1.45
C HIS A 126 -2.82 -17.23 -1.71
N LYS A 127 -2.23 -16.53 -2.69
CA LYS A 127 -0.83 -16.65 -3.11
C LYS A 127 -0.02 -15.40 -2.79
N ILE A 128 -0.64 -14.23 -2.91
CA ILE A 128 -0.06 -12.93 -2.56
C ILE A 128 -1.13 -12.07 -1.88
N PRO A 129 -0.80 -11.39 -0.78
CA PRO A 129 -1.70 -10.45 -0.11
C PRO A 129 -2.22 -9.37 -1.05
N PHE A 130 -3.55 -9.26 -1.11
CA PHE A 130 -4.23 -8.18 -1.83
C PHE A 130 -4.50 -7.01 -0.88
N ILE A 131 -4.21 -5.80 -1.37
CA ILE A 131 -4.51 -4.53 -0.71
C ILE A 131 -5.47 -3.77 -1.63
N VAL A 132 -6.76 -3.75 -1.29
CA VAL A 132 -7.77 -3.21 -2.21
C VAL A 132 -7.92 -1.71 -1.98
N LYS A 133 -7.62 -0.90 -3.00
CA LYS A 133 -7.87 0.55 -2.99
C LYS A 133 -9.37 0.81 -3.10
N VAL A 134 -9.92 1.58 -2.16
CA VAL A 134 -11.38 1.74 -1.99
C VAL A 134 -11.95 3.10 -2.40
N ASN A 135 -11.09 4.11 -2.56
CA ASN A 135 -11.45 5.42 -3.08
C ASN A 135 -10.55 5.83 -4.25
N HIS A 136 -10.98 6.80 -5.04
CA HIS A 136 -10.16 7.39 -6.09
C HIS A 136 -10.47 8.89 -6.26
N ASN A 137 -9.61 9.64 -6.96
CA ASN A 137 -9.92 11.00 -7.37
C ASN A 137 -10.66 11.06 -8.72
N GLU A 138 -11.74 11.82 -8.84
CA GLU A 138 -12.47 11.97 -10.10
C GLU A 138 -11.70 12.89 -11.07
N LEU A 139 -11.34 12.38 -12.26
CA LEU A 139 -10.42 13.04 -13.19
C LEU A 139 -11.06 13.58 -14.47
N LEU A 140 -12.37 13.39 -14.68
CA LEU A 140 -13.06 13.87 -15.87
C LEU A 140 -13.64 15.28 -15.68
N THR A 141 -13.31 15.95 -14.57
CA THR A 141 -13.73 17.33 -14.26
C THR A 141 -12.56 18.32 -14.36
N TYR A 142 -12.81 19.50 -14.96
CA TYR A 142 -11.87 20.63 -14.97
C TYR A 142 -12.48 21.87 -14.27
N PRO A 143 -11.76 22.53 -13.34
CA PRO A 143 -10.45 22.15 -12.83
C PRO A 143 -10.51 20.85 -12.00
N ASN A 144 -9.39 20.15 -11.91
CA ASN A 144 -9.27 18.96 -11.07
C ASN A 144 -9.61 19.32 -9.62
N LYS A 145 -10.31 18.41 -8.95
CA LYS A 145 -10.60 18.53 -7.51
C LYS A 145 -9.68 17.58 -6.74
N HIS A 146 -9.41 17.91 -5.48
CA HIS A 146 -8.73 17.03 -4.54
C HIS A 146 -9.77 16.25 -3.73
N ASP A 147 -10.67 15.57 -4.44
CA ASP A 147 -11.88 15.00 -3.87
C ASP A 147 -11.92 13.49 -4.06
N GLN A 148 -11.52 12.75 -3.03
CA GLN A 148 -11.53 11.29 -3.04
C GLN A 148 -12.95 10.78 -2.77
N ILE A 149 -13.42 9.89 -3.65
CA ILE A 149 -14.76 9.30 -3.59
C ILE A 149 -14.63 7.79 -3.44
N LEU A 150 -15.41 7.21 -2.52
CA LEU A 150 -15.51 5.77 -2.34
C LEU A 150 -16.17 5.12 -3.56
N PHE A 151 -15.52 4.14 -4.17
CA PHE A 151 -16.05 3.42 -5.34
C PHE A 151 -16.21 1.91 -5.10
N GLY A 152 -15.77 1.39 -3.95
CA GLY A 152 -16.03 0.01 -3.56
C GLY A 152 -16.22 -0.17 -2.06
N THR A 153 -16.62 -1.38 -1.67
CA THR A 153 -17.08 -1.68 -0.31
C THR A 153 -16.15 -2.65 0.39
N VAL A 154 -15.95 -2.43 1.70
CA VAL A 154 -15.12 -3.29 2.56
C VAL A 154 -15.55 -4.75 2.48
N ASP A 155 -16.86 -5.03 2.48
CA ASP A 155 -17.40 -6.41 2.40
C ASP A 155 -16.93 -7.13 1.13
N ARG A 156 -16.91 -6.45 -0.01
CA ARG A 156 -16.41 -7.04 -1.25
C ARG A 156 -14.92 -7.30 -1.18
N ALA A 157 -14.13 -6.42 -0.54
CA ALA A 157 -12.70 -6.64 -0.36
C ALA A 157 -12.45 -7.88 0.50
N TYR A 158 -13.23 -8.03 1.56
CA TYR A 158 -13.22 -9.19 2.43
C TYR A 158 -13.60 -10.48 1.68
N ASP A 159 -14.71 -10.48 0.93
CA ASP A 159 -15.18 -11.64 0.15
C ASP A 159 -14.17 -12.08 -0.92
N MET A 160 -13.38 -11.16 -1.46
CA MET A 160 -12.29 -11.46 -2.39
C MET A 160 -11.06 -12.11 -1.70
N GLY A 161 -11.01 -12.12 -0.37
CA GLY A 161 -9.89 -12.62 0.42
C GLY A 161 -8.77 -11.62 0.62
N ALA A 162 -9.04 -10.31 0.51
CA ALA A 162 -8.04 -9.26 0.71
C ALA A 162 -7.41 -9.33 2.11
N ALA A 163 -6.10 -9.03 2.17
CA ALA A 163 -5.41 -8.90 3.46
C ALA A 163 -5.67 -7.53 4.08
N ALA A 164 -5.81 -6.52 3.21
CA ALA A 164 -5.97 -5.15 3.62
C ALA A 164 -6.82 -4.36 2.62
N ILE A 165 -7.25 -3.19 3.08
CA ILE A 165 -7.76 -2.13 2.20
C ILE A 165 -6.85 -0.91 2.26
N GLY A 166 -6.84 -0.14 1.18
CA GLY A 166 -6.10 1.12 1.06
C GLY A 166 -7.04 2.27 0.72
N ALA A 167 -6.78 3.46 1.26
CA ALA A 167 -7.48 4.68 0.91
C ALA A 167 -6.52 5.87 0.85
N THR A 168 -6.84 6.87 0.02
CA THR A 168 -6.08 8.13 -0.08
C THR A 168 -6.86 9.25 0.59
N ILE A 169 -6.18 10.14 1.31
CA ILE A 169 -6.75 11.36 1.88
C ILE A 169 -5.91 12.55 1.41
N TYR A 170 -6.58 13.58 0.88
CA TYR A 170 -5.95 14.88 0.57
C TYR A 170 -6.12 15.82 1.76
N PHE A 171 -5.14 15.81 2.66
CA PHE A 171 -5.10 16.72 3.81
C PHE A 171 -4.93 18.17 3.35
N GLY A 172 -5.69 19.08 3.97
CA GLY A 172 -5.68 20.51 3.62
C GLY A 172 -6.62 20.90 2.48
N SER A 173 -7.20 19.94 1.76
CA SER A 173 -8.25 20.22 0.77
C SER A 173 -9.56 20.66 1.44
N ASP A 174 -10.41 21.36 0.68
CA ASP A 174 -11.76 21.76 1.13
C ASP A 174 -12.58 20.55 1.62
N GLU A 175 -12.38 19.38 1.01
CA GLU A 175 -13.11 18.14 1.29
C GLU A 175 -12.40 17.24 2.34
N ALA A 176 -11.25 17.65 2.87
CA ALA A 176 -10.43 16.82 3.76
C ALA A 176 -11.21 16.34 4.99
N SER A 177 -12.02 17.21 5.59
CA SER A 177 -12.80 16.86 6.80
C SER A 177 -13.79 15.72 6.54
N ARG A 178 -14.45 15.74 5.38
CA ARG A 178 -15.37 14.68 4.94
C ARG A 178 -14.61 13.37 4.70
N GLN A 179 -13.51 13.45 3.94
CA GLN A 179 -12.67 12.27 3.63
C GLN A 179 -12.14 11.61 4.91
N ILE A 180 -11.69 12.38 5.90
CA ILE A 180 -11.18 11.83 7.17
C ILE A 180 -12.26 11.02 7.91
N VAL A 181 -13.49 11.55 8.01
CA VAL A 181 -14.58 10.86 8.70
C VAL A 181 -15.00 9.60 7.95
N GLU A 182 -15.19 9.70 6.63
CA GLU A 182 -15.57 8.55 5.80
C GLU A 182 -14.52 7.45 5.84
N ILE A 183 -13.23 7.78 5.71
CA ILE A 183 -12.16 6.79 5.75
C ILE A 183 -12.01 6.18 7.16
N ALA A 184 -12.26 6.95 8.22
CA ALA A 184 -12.29 6.40 9.57
C ALA A 184 -13.37 5.33 9.74
N GLU A 185 -14.59 5.56 9.23
CA GLU A 185 -15.69 4.59 9.25
C GLU A 185 -15.36 3.34 8.42
N VAL A 186 -14.83 3.54 7.21
CA VAL A 186 -14.40 2.45 6.31
C VAL A 186 -13.30 1.60 6.95
N PHE A 187 -12.32 2.22 7.61
CA PHE A 187 -11.25 1.50 8.29
C PHE A 187 -11.74 0.79 9.55
N SER A 188 -12.71 1.35 10.28
CA SER A 188 -13.35 0.67 11.40
C SER A 188 -13.99 -0.63 10.94
N HIS A 189 -14.79 -0.57 9.87
CA HIS A 189 -15.45 -1.76 9.31
C HIS A 189 -14.44 -2.81 8.80
N ALA A 190 -13.35 -2.37 8.17
CA ALA A 190 -12.28 -3.28 7.74
C ALA A 190 -11.64 -4.04 8.91
N HIS A 191 -11.41 -3.35 10.04
CA HIS A 191 -10.88 -3.97 11.25
C HIS A 191 -11.87 -4.95 11.89
N GLU A 192 -13.17 -4.66 11.86
CA GLU A 192 -14.23 -5.57 12.32
C GLU A 192 -14.24 -6.88 11.54
N LEU A 193 -13.93 -6.83 10.24
CA LEU A 193 -13.76 -8.01 9.38
C LEU A 193 -12.37 -8.65 9.47
N GLY A 194 -11.42 -7.98 10.14
CA GLY A 194 -10.07 -8.49 10.40
C GLY A 194 -9.03 -8.13 9.33
N MET A 195 -9.32 -7.19 8.45
CA MET A 195 -8.36 -6.70 7.46
C MET A 195 -7.44 -5.63 8.05
N ALA A 196 -6.21 -5.55 7.55
CA ALA A 196 -5.35 -4.40 7.80
C ALA A 196 -5.82 -3.18 6.97
N VAL A 197 -5.35 -1.99 7.33
CA VAL A 197 -5.70 -0.75 6.62
C VAL A 197 -4.45 0.06 6.32
N LEU A 198 -4.39 0.67 5.15
CA LEU A 198 -3.31 1.54 4.72
C LEU A 198 -3.89 2.89 4.30
N VAL A 199 -3.36 3.99 4.84
CA VAL A 199 -3.71 5.33 4.37
C VAL A 199 -2.56 5.90 3.55
N GLU A 200 -2.88 6.40 2.37
CA GLU A 200 -1.98 7.21 1.56
C GLU A 200 -2.35 8.69 1.76
N SER A 201 -1.42 9.47 2.29
CA SER A 201 -1.65 10.87 2.62
C SER A 201 -0.96 11.80 1.63
N HIS A 202 -1.70 12.74 1.06
CA HIS A 202 -1.17 13.83 0.26
C HIS A 202 -1.57 15.17 0.88
N ASN A 203 -0.69 16.16 0.83
CA ASN A 203 -1.06 17.55 1.13
C ASN A 203 -1.57 18.21 -0.17
N ALA A 204 -2.75 18.81 -0.10
CA ALA A 204 -3.32 19.63 -1.18
C ALA A 204 -2.83 21.08 -1.10
#